data_AF-A0A3D1IRR7-F1
#
_entry.id   AF-A0A3D1IRR7-F1
#
_cell.length_a   1.000
_cell.length_b   1.000
_cell.length_c   1.000
_cell.angle_alpha   90.00
_cell.angle_beta   90.00
_cell.angle_gamma   90.00
#
_symmetry.space_group_name_H-M   'P 1'
#
loop_
_entity.id
_entity.type
_entity.pdbx_description
1 polymer ?
#
loop_
_entity_poly.entity_id
_entity_poly.type
_entity_poly.pdbx_seq_one_letter_code
_entity_poly.pdbx_strand_id
1 'polypeptide(L)'
;QGDKAQFAGWPITVDQDANDGREVAGWLPSLQFAKGVRPVVQVIEDATGEVLYTTRAKGETFQPRVYSKGKHTVKIGRQKPVAKTLKGLEPKSKKAAGTMQVAV
;
A
#
# COMPACT_ATOMS: atom_id res chain seq x y z
N GLN A 1 -29.95 28.70 0.66
CA GLN A 1 -30.07 27.59 -0.30
C GLN A 1 -28.68 27.07 -0.73
N GLY A 2 -27.71 27.00 0.19
CA GLY A 2 -26.37 26.42 -0.09
C GLY A 2 -26.29 24.91 0.23
N ASP A 3 -27.42 24.36 0.65
CA ASP A 3 -27.66 23.02 1.20
C ASP A 3 -28.42 22.12 0.23
N LYS A 4 -28.88 22.66 -0.91
CA LYS A 4 -29.78 21.97 -1.85
C LYS A 4 -29.10 21.44 -3.12
N ALA A 5 -27.85 21.79 -3.38
CA ALA A 5 -27.10 21.32 -4.54
C ALA A 5 -25.59 21.31 -4.27
N GLN A 6 -24.88 20.35 -4.86
CA GLN A 6 -23.41 20.39 -4.89
C GLN A 6 -22.93 21.47 -5.87
N PHE A 7 -21.77 22.07 -5.59
CA PHE A 7 -21.16 23.05 -6.51
C PHE A 7 -20.88 22.41 -7.88
N ALA A 8 -20.90 23.22 -8.94
CA ALA A 8 -20.56 22.75 -10.28
C ALA A 8 -19.20 22.03 -10.26
N GLY A 9 -19.15 20.81 -10.80
CA GLY A 9 -17.97 19.94 -10.77
C GLY A 9 -17.91 18.96 -9.61
N TRP A 10 -18.86 18.99 -8.65
CA TRP A 10 -18.98 18.00 -7.59
C TRP A 10 -20.13 17.00 -7.89
N PRO A 11 -19.95 15.71 -7.53
CA PRO A 11 -18.85 15.16 -6.75
C PRO A 11 -17.63 14.83 -7.61
N ILE A 12 -16.42 15.11 -7.08
CA ILE A 12 -15.16 14.65 -7.68
C ILE A 12 -14.71 13.34 -7.04
N THR A 13 -14.05 12.50 -7.85
CA THR A 13 -13.37 11.31 -7.36
C THR A 13 -11.87 11.58 -7.34
N VAL A 14 -11.25 11.45 -6.17
CA VAL A 14 -9.80 11.56 -6.01
C VAL A 14 -9.28 10.23 -5.50
N ASP A 15 -8.30 9.66 -6.18
CA ASP A 15 -7.66 8.44 -5.69
C ASP A 15 -6.89 8.72 -4.40
N GLN A 16 -6.98 7.82 -3.42
CA GLN A 16 -6.33 7.99 -2.12
C GLN A 16 -4.80 8.15 -2.23
N ASP A 17 -4.17 7.52 -3.22
CA ASP A 17 -2.73 7.62 -3.46
C ASP A 17 -2.31 8.97 -4.06
N ALA A 18 -3.20 9.70 -4.71
CA ALA A 18 -2.94 11.05 -5.21
C ALA A 18 -2.75 12.07 -4.08
N ASN A 19 -3.23 11.76 -2.86
CA ASN A 19 -3.05 12.61 -1.67
C ASN A 19 -1.69 12.42 -0.98
N ASP A 20 -0.83 11.51 -1.47
CA ASP A 20 0.48 11.23 -0.88
C ASP A 20 1.59 11.84 -1.74
N GLY A 21 2.02 13.06 -1.39
CA GLY A 21 3.03 13.81 -2.12
C GLY A 21 4.49 13.41 -1.84
N ARG A 22 4.73 12.35 -1.06
CA ARG A 22 6.09 11.89 -0.74
C ARG A 22 6.78 11.29 -1.97
N GLU A 23 8.06 11.61 -2.15
CA GLU A 23 8.86 11.07 -3.24
C GLU A 23 9.17 9.59 -3.02
N VAL A 24 8.87 8.76 -4.03
CA VAL A 24 9.10 7.31 -3.95
C VAL A 24 10.59 7.02 -4.05
N ALA A 25 11.18 6.54 -2.97
CA ALA A 25 12.58 6.11 -2.93
C ALA A 25 12.79 4.70 -3.49
N GLY A 26 11.75 3.86 -3.49
CA GLY A 26 11.82 2.52 -4.05
C GLY A 26 10.55 1.69 -3.87
N TRP A 27 10.64 0.43 -4.27
CA TRP A 27 9.54 -0.53 -4.29
C TRP A 27 9.92 -1.82 -3.59
N LEU A 28 8.98 -2.38 -2.85
CA LEU A 28 9.09 -3.73 -2.29
C LEU A 28 8.57 -4.77 -3.29
N PRO A 29 8.79 -6.08 -3.06
CA PRO A 29 8.29 -7.11 -3.95
C PRO A 29 6.80 -6.99 -4.21
N SER A 30 6.39 -7.26 -5.45
CA SER A 30 4.99 -7.31 -5.84
C SER A 30 4.30 -8.49 -5.15
N LEU A 31 3.31 -8.20 -4.30
CA LEU A 31 2.56 -9.20 -3.55
C LEU A 31 1.44 -9.73 -4.44
N GLN A 32 1.43 -11.03 -4.69
CA GLN A 32 0.37 -11.73 -5.40
C GLN A 32 -0.50 -12.50 -4.39
N PHE A 33 -1.80 -12.28 -4.46
CA PHE A 33 -2.81 -12.88 -3.59
C PHE A 33 -3.65 -13.89 -4.37
N ALA A 34 -4.33 -14.78 -3.64
CA ALA A 34 -5.27 -15.71 -4.25
C ALA A 34 -6.43 -14.97 -4.96
N LYS A 35 -7.03 -15.66 -5.95
CA LYS A 35 -8.09 -15.10 -6.79
C LYS A 35 -9.23 -14.52 -5.95
N GLY A 36 -9.63 -13.28 -6.25
CA GLY A 36 -10.69 -12.56 -5.54
C GLY A 36 -10.33 -12.04 -4.14
N VAL A 37 -9.10 -12.25 -3.66
CA VAL A 37 -8.66 -11.76 -2.35
C VAL A 37 -8.12 -10.34 -2.47
N ARG A 38 -8.64 -9.44 -1.63
CA ARG A 38 -8.27 -8.01 -1.58
C ARG A 38 -7.91 -7.62 -0.14
N PRO A 39 -6.72 -8.01 0.34
CA PRO A 39 -6.39 -7.87 1.75
C PRO A 39 -6.01 -6.43 2.11
N VAL A 40 -6.01 -6.14 3.41
CA VAL A 40 -5.43 -4.93 3.99
C VAL A 40 -3.92 -5.14 4.10
N VAL A 41 -3.17 -4.18 3.56
CA VAL A 41 -1.71 -4.14 3.58
C VAL A 41 -1.27 -2.90 4.36
N GLN A 42 -0.40 -3.08 5.32
CA GLN A 42 0.24 -2.03 6.11
C GLN A 42 1.74 -2.08 5.87
N VAL A 43 2.34 -0.91 5.58
CA VAL A 43 3.78 -0.77 5.34
C VAL A 43 4.38 0.06 6.46
N ILE A 44 5.48 -0.42 7.02
CA ILE A 44 6.15 0.13 8.19
C ILE A 44 7.63 0.31 7.86
N GLU A 45 8.21 1.45 8.21
CA GLU A 45 9.65 1.64 8.17
C GLU A 45 10.29 1.04 9.43
N ASP A 46 11.29 0.16 9.25
CA ASP A 46 11.86 -0.60 10.38
C ASP A 46 12.69 0.29 11.32
N ALA A 47 13.33 1.33 10.78
CA ALA A 47 14.21 2.22 11.55
C ALA A 47 13.45 3.09 12.56
N THR A 48 12.28 3.57 12.17
CA THR A 48 11.44 4.50 12.95
C THR A 48 10.26 3.80 13.62
N GLY A 49 9.85 2.65 13.10
CA GLY A 49 8.59 2.00 13.45
C GLY A 49 7.36 2.72 12.89
N GLU A 50 7.55 3.71 12.02
CA GLU A 50 6.45 4.51 11.47
C GLU A 50 5.63 3.70 10.47
N VAL A 51 4.30 3.75 10.63
CA VAL A 51 3.36 3.22 9.63
C VAL A 51 3.26 4.23 8.48
N LEU A 52 3.95 3.95 7.38
CA LEU A 52 3.95 4.82 6.19
C LEU A 52 2.55 4.97 5.59
N TYR A 53 1.81 3.86 5.51
CA TYR A 53 0.40 3.82 5.14
C TYR A 53 -0.23 2.46 5.44
N THR A 54 -1.57 2.44 5.46
CA THR A 54 -2.39 1.22 5.46
C THR A 54 -3.45 1.35 4.37
N THR A 55 -3.53 0.39 3.46
CA THR A 55 -4.48 0.43 2.34
C THR A 55 -4.99 -0.97 1.99
N ARG A 56 -6.16 -1.03 1.35
CA ARG A 56 -6.70 -2.28 0.80
C ARG A 56 -6.19 -2.46 -0.62
N ALA A 57 -5.69 -3.66 -0.94
CA ALA A 57 -5.31 -3.97 -2.31
C ALA A 57 -6.54 -3.83 -3.24
N LYS A 58 -6.39 -3.06 -4.33
CA LYS A 58 -7.43 -2.89 -5.35
C LYS A 58 -7.68 -4.17 -6.17
N GLY A 59 -6.78 -5.15 -6.12
CA GLY A 59 -6.91 -6.44 -6.81
C GLY A 59 -6.01 -7.51 -6.21
N GLU A 60 -5.73 -8.54 -7.01
CA GLU A 60 -4.92 -9.71 -6.64
C GLU A 60 -3.42 -9.42 -6.60
N THR A 61 -3.00 -8.25 -7.08
CA THR A 61 -1.61 -7.81 -7.04
C THR A 61 -1.52 -6.47 -6.33
N PHE A 62 -0.51 -6.34 -5.46
CA PHE A 62 -0.19 -5.10 -4.78
C PHE A 62 1.32 -4.94 -4.67
N GLN A 63 1.86 -3.85 -5.23
CA GLN A 63 3.28 -3.55 -5.09
C GLN A 63 3.47 -2.38 -4.13
N PRO A 64 4.03 -2.61 -2.92
CA PRO A 64 4.26 -1.55 -1.97
C PRO A 64 5.35 -0.58 -2.48
N ARG A 65 5.08 0.71 -2.38
CA ARG A 65 6.07 1.78 -2.57
C ARG A 65 6.57 2.25 -1.20
N VAL A 66 7.80 2.72 -1.14
CA VAL A 66 8.38 3.24 0.09
C VAL A 66 9.16 4.51 -0.18
N TYR A 67 9.42 5.26 0.89
CA TYR A 67 9.92 6.64 0.83
C TYR A 67 11.33 6.79 1.42
N SER A 68 11.95 5.69 1.82
CA SER A 68 13.34 5.65 2.24
C SER A 68 14.06 4.44 1.63
N LYS A 69 15.39 4.43 1.71
CA LYS A 69 16.24 3.30 1.31
C LYS A 69 16.39 2.24 2.41
N GLY A 70 15.78 2.46 3.58
CA GLY A 70 15.87 1.58 4.73
C GLY A 70 15.09 0.27 4.55
N LYS A 71 15.15 -0.59 5.57
CA LYS A 71 14.36 -1.82 5.61
C LYS A 71 12.92 -1.52 6.02
N HIS A 72 12.00 -2.32 5.50
CA HIS A 72 10.58 -2.15 5.73
C HIS A 72 9.91 -3.47 6.11
N THR A 73 8.89 -3.35 6.95
CA THR A 73 8.01 -4.44 7.32
C THR A 73 6.64 -4.25 6.67
N VAL A 74 6.14 -5.30 6.03
CA VAL A 74 4.81 -5.33 5.45
C VAL A 74 3.92 -6.30 6.23
N LYS A 75 2.83 -5.79 6.79
CA LYS A 75 1.80 -6.60 7.45
C LYS A 75 0.56 -6.73 6.58
N ILE A 76 -0.04 -7.90 6.55
CA ILE A 76 -1.10 -8.28 5.61
C ILE A 76 -2.19 -9.06 6.35
N GLY A 77 -3.44 -8.84 5.98
CA GLY A 77 -4.57 -9.66 6.47
C GLY A 77 -5.90 -9.31 5.83
N ARG A 78 -6.88 -10.21 5.88
CA ARG A 78 -8.16 -10.07 5.15
C ARG A 78 -8.94 -8.81 5.56
N GLN A 79 -9.08 -8.58 6.86
CA GLN A 79 -9.80 -7.43 7.43
C GLN A 79 -8.90 -6.49 8.22
N LYS A 80 -7.86 -7.03 8.87
CA LYS A 80 -6.86 -6.29 9.64
C LYS A 80 -5.48 -6.83 9.25
N PRO A 81 -4.42 -6.00 9.26
CA PRO A 81 -3.07 -6.40 8.85
C PRO A 81 -2.36 -7.22 9.95
N VAL A 82 -2.91 -8.38 10.29
CA VAL A 82 -2.42 -9.22 11.42
C VAL A 82 -2.11 -10.66 11.03
N ALA A 83 -2.48 -11.10 9.82
CA ALA A 83 -2.38 -12.50 9.42
C ALA A 83 -0.95 -12.90 9.01
N LYS A 84 -0.27 -12.03 8.26
CA LYS A 84 1.09 -12.27 7.77
C LYS A 84 1.95 -11.04 7.98
N THR A 85 3.21 -11.24 8.37
CA THR A 85 4.21 -10.18 8.46
C THR A 85 5.44 -10.59 7.66
N LEU A 86 5.87 -9.71 6.75
CA LEU A 86 7.11 -9.80 5.98
C LEU A 86 8.05 -8.74 6.51
N LYS A 87 9.16 -9.13 7.14
CA LYS A 87 10.09 -8.20 7.80
C LYS A 87 11.35 -7.97 6.96
N GLY A 88 12.00 -6.83 7.16
CA GLY A 88 13.34 -6.59 6.64
C GLY A 88 13.42 -6.50 5.12
N LEU A 89 12.34 -6.09 4.45
CA LEU A 89 12.31 -5.96 2.99
C LEU A 89 13.08 -4.72 2.56
N GLU A 90 13.99 -4.90 1.61
CA GLU A 90 14.80 -3.81 1.08
C GLU A 90 14.17 -3.24 -0.21
N PRO A 91 14.09 -1.91 -0.32
CA PRO A 91 13.59 -1.25 -1.51
C PRO A 91 14.52 -1.44 -2.69
N LYS A 92 13.91 -1.70 -3.84
CA LYS A 92 14.61 -1.80 -5.13
C LYS A 92 13.87 -0.97 -6.18
N SER A 93 14.42 -0.93 -7.39
CA SER A 93 13.67 -0.41 -8.54
C SER A 93 12.42 -1.28 -8.78
N LYS A 94 11.37 -0.68 -9.33
CA LYS A 94 10.05 -1.31 -9.50
C LYS A 94 10.11 -2.69 -10.16
N LYS A 95 10.98 -2.87 -11.15
CA LYS A 95 11.16 -4.15 -11.86
C LYS A 95 12.07 -5.13 -11.08
N ALA A 96 13.10 -4.63 -10.40
CA ALA A 96 14.08 -5.46 -9.68
C ALA A 96 13.58 -5.95 -8.31
N ALA A 97 12.51 -5.38 -7.79
CA ALA A 97 11.90 -5.80 -6.53
C ALA A 97 11.29 -7.23 -6.60
N GLY A 98 11.02 -7.72 -7.81
CA GLY A 98 10.48 -9.06 -8.02
C GLY A 98 9.05 -9.24 -7.52
N THR A 99 8.66 -10.50 -7.33
CA THR A 99 7.28 -10.91 -7.01
C THR A 99 7.29 -11.93 -5.89
N MET A 100 6.27 -11.90 -5.03
CA MET A 100 6.07 -12.83 -3.92
C MET A 100 4.62 -13.28 -3.85
N GLN A 101 4.39 -14.59 -3.80
CA GLN A 101 3.07 -15.15 -3.51
C GLN A 101 2.77 -15.05 -2.01
N VAL A 102 1.59 -14.56 -1.66
CA VAL A 102 1.17 -14.37 -0.27
C VAL A 102 -0.21 -14.97 -0.05
N ALA A 103 -0.26 -15.96 0.85
CA ALA A 103 -1.52 -16.47 1.39
C ALA A 103 -1.95 -15.62 2.60
N VAL A 104 -3.23 -15.23 2.63
CA VAL A 104 -3.80 -14.27 3.59
C VAL A 104 -5.11 -14.78 4.18
#